data_AF-A0A915M856-F1
#
_entry.id   AF-A0A915M856-F1
#
_cell.length_a   1.000
_cell.length_b   1.000
_cell.length_c   1.000
_cell.angle_alpha   90.00
_cell.angle_beta   90.00
_cell.angle_gamma   90.00
#
_symmetry.space_group_name_H-M   'P 1'
#
loop_
_entity.id
_entity.type
_entity.pdbx_description
1 polymer ?
#
loop_
_entity_poly.entity_id
_entity_poly.type
_entity_poly.pdbx_seq_one_letter_code
_entity_poly.pdbx_strand_id
1 'polypeptide(L)'
;MATSKPTMLEKIVRNLAVLYRYHIVQKGPRRMEMLKKVWERELAPPTPKDWPQIKQDFALLVKKIETEAYRDLKVKEFLVYSFVGLEVFLWFFVGEQIGRWNMSGYVIPATYLDPV
;
A
#
# COMPACT_ATOMS: atom_id res chain seq x y z
N MET A 1 42.03 -19.34 30.00
CA MET A 1 41.90 -18.24 29.01
C MET A 1 41.07 -17.14 29.66
N ALA A 2 41.70 -16.05 30.09
CA ALA A 2 41.01 -14.97 30.79
C ALA A 2 40.14 -14.19 29.79
N THR A 3 38.83 -14.17 30.01
CA THR A 3 37.89 -13.38 29.21
C THR A 3 37.95 -11.93 29.69
N SER A 4 38.57 -11.05 28.88
CA SER A 4 38.55 -9.61 29.14
C SER A 4 37.12 -9.09 29.20
N LYS A 5 36.84 -8.11 30.07
CA LYS A 5 35.52 -7.48 30.17
C LYS A 5 35.19 -6.86 28.81
N PRO A 6 34.06 -7.20 28.17
CA PRO A 6 33.74 -6.70 26.85
C PRO A 6 33.57 -5.19 26.88
N THR A 7 34.10 -4.54 25.86
CA THR A 7 34.03 -3.08 25.71
C THR A 7 32.58 -2.63 25.49
N MET A 8 32.29 -1.35 25.74
CA MET A 8 30.91 -0.82 25.63
C MET A 8 30.34 -0.99 24.21
N LEU A 9 31.17 -0.82 23.18
CA LEU A 9 30.81 -1.05 21.78
C LEU A 9 30.46 -2.51 21.49
N GLU A 10 31.20 -3.48 22.04
CA GLU A 10 30.89 -4.90 21.88
C GLU A 10 29.55 -5.27 22.51
N LYS A 11 29.18 -4.63 23.63
CA LYS A 11 27.86 -4.82 24.25
C LYS A 11 26.75 -4.26 23.36
N ILE A 12 26.94 -3.08 22.78
CA ILE A 12 25.98 -2.48 21.84
C ILE A 12 25.81 -3.40 20.62
N VAL A 13 26.90 -3.84 19.99
CA VAL A 13 26.85 -4.71 18.81
C VAL A 13 26.15 -6.03 19.13
N ARG A 14 26.43 -6.63 20.30
CA ARG A 14 25.72 -7.85 20.75
C ARG A 14 24.22 -7.61 20.92
N ASN A 15 23.82 -6.51 21.55
CA ASN A 15 22.40 -6.18 21.73
C ASN A 15 21.69 -5.93 20.39
N LEU A 16 22.34 -5.20 19.47
CA LEU A 16 21.83 -5.00 18.12
C LEU A 16 21.72 -6.33 17.35
N ALA A 17 22.69 -7.23 17.50
CA ALA A 17 22.63 -8.55 16.87
C ALA A 17 21.46 -9.41 17.43
N VAL A 18 21.19 -9.33 18.74
CA VAL A 18 20.01 -9.98 19.34
C VAL A 18 18.71 -9.39 18.81
N LEU A 19 18.61 -8.05 18.75
CA LEU A 19 17.43 -7.36 18.22
C LEU A 19 17.21 -7.68 16.73
N TYR A 20 18.29 -7.70 15.94
CA TYR A 20 18.25 -8.07 14.53
C TYR A 20 17.73 -9.50 14.35
N ARG A 21 18.29 -10.47 15.07
CA ARG A 21 17.84 -11.87 15.03
C ARG A 21 16.38 -12.00 15.47
N TYR A 22 15.98 -11.28 16.51
CA TYR A 22 14.59 -11.27 16.97
C TYR A 22 13.62 -10.75 15.90
N HIS A 23 13.96 -9.62 15.27
CA HIS A 23 13.08 -9.01 14.27
C HIS A 23 13.07 -9.76 12.94
N ILE A 24 14.21 -10.20 12.45
CA ILE A 24 14.31 -10.86 11.13
C ILE A 24 13.96 -12.34 11.22
N VAL A 25 14.53 -13.09 12.18
CA VAL A 25 14.40 -14.56 12.22
C VAL A 25 13.12 -14.98 12.92
N GLN A 26 12.77 -14.35 14.05
CA GLN A 26 11.59 -14.79 14.82
C GLN A 26 10.31 -14.09 14.37
N LYS A 27 10.32 -12.76 14.23
CA LYS A 27 9.12 -11.98 13.91
C LYS A 27 8.92 -11.70 12.42
N GLY A 28 9.99 -11.71 11.62
CA GLY A 28 9.97 -11.49 10.18
C GLY A 28 9.00 -12.41 9.44
N PRO A 29 9.12 -13.75 9.55
CA PRO A 29 8.26 -14.68 8.81
C PRO A 29 6.79 -14.50 9.15
N ARG A 30 6.45 -14.36 10.44
CA ARG A 30 5.06 -14.12 10.87
C ARG A 30 4.47 -12.83 10.28
N ARG A 31 5.25 -11.75 10.22
CA ARG A 31 4.80 -10.47 9.63
C ARG A 31 4.58 -10.61 8.13
N MET A 32 5.49 -11.28 7.43
CA MET A 32 5.35 -11.56 5.99
C MET A 32 4.13 -12.42 5.70
N GLU A 33 3.87 -13.45 6.52
CA GLU A 33 2.66 -14.28 6.40
C GLU A 33 1.38 -13.47 6.59
N MET A 34 1.34 -12.57 7.59
CA MET A 34 0.17 -11.70 7.78
C MET A 34 -0.02 -10.77 6.58
N LEU A 35 1.05 -10.15 6.07
CA LEU A 35 0.98 -9.31 4.88
C LEU A 35 0.52 -10.09 3.65
N LYS A 36 1.01 -11.32 3.47
CA LYS A 36 0.57 -12.21 2.39
C LYS A 36 -0.92 -12.54 2.49
N LYS A 37 -1.43 -12.84 3.69
CA LYS A 37 -2.86 -13.11 3.91
C LYS A 37 -3.74 -11.90 3.61
N VAL A 38 -3.29 -10.69 3.99
CA VAL A 38 -3.99 -9.44 3.67
C VAL A 38 -3.98 -9.19 2.16
N TRP A 39 -2.82 -9.40 1.51
CA TRP A 39 -2.70 -9.28 0.06
C TRP A 39 -3.67 -10.20 -0.67
N GLU A 40 -3.70 -11.49 -0.31
CA GLU A 40 -4.55 -12.50 -0.96
C GLU A 40 -6.05 -12.22 -0.82
N ARG A 41 -6.48 -11.55 0.25
CA ARG A 41 -7.90 -11.31 0.53
C ARG A 41 -8.40 -9.93 0.08
N GLU A 42 -7.59 -8.90 0.24
CA GLU A 42 -8.04 -7.51 0.10
C GLU A 42 -7.48 -6.83 -1.16
N LEU A 43 -6.24 -7.15 -1.56
CA LEU A 43 -5.52 -6.45 -2.64
C LEU A 43 -5.39 -7.28 -3.92
N ALA A 44 -5.64 -8.59 -3.83
CA ALA A 44 -5.54 -9.47 -4.97
C ALA A 44 -6.56 -9.07 -6.06
N PRO A 45 -6.17 -9.16 -7.34
CA PRO A 45 -7.10 -8.88 -8.41
C PRO A 45 -8.31 -9.83 -8.33
N PRO A 46 -9.52 -9.34 -8.60
CA PRO A 46 -10.73 -10.14 -8.48
C PRO A 46 -10.71 -11.33 -9.44
N THR A 47 -11.35 -12.42 -9.04
CA THR A 47 -11.49 -13.61 -9.90
C THR A 47 -12.60 -13.35 -10.93
N PRO A 48 -12.56 -13.93 -12.14
CA PRO A 48 -13.64 -13.77 -13.13
C PRO A 48 -15.04 -14.12 -12.63
N LYS A 49 -15.14 -14.95 -11.58
CA LYS A 49 -16.39 -15.32 -10.92
C LYS A 49 -17.05 -14.15 -10.16
N ASP A 50 -16.25 -13.18 -9.72
CA ASP A 50 -16.72 -12.03 -8.93
C ASP A 50 -17.24 -10.90 -9.84
N TRP A 51 -16.91 -10.95 -11.13
CA TRP A 51 -17.25 -9.94 -12.13
C TRP A 51 -18.76 -9.66 -12.27
N PRO A 52 -19.66 -10.67 -12.27
CA PRO A 52 -21.10 -10.42 -12.32
C PRO A 52 -21.60 -9.62 -11.12
N GLN A 53 -21.08 -9.90 -9.92
CA GLN A 53 -21.46 -9.21 -8.70
C GLN A 53 -20.98 -7.76 -8.71
N ILE A 54 -19.72 -7.52 -9.10
CA ILE A 54 -19.16 -6.16 -9.24
C ILE A 54 -20.00 -5.30 -10.19
N LYS A 55 -20.44 -5.86 -11.32
CA LYS A 55 -21.31 -5.15 -12.27
C LYS A 55 -22.67 -4.80 -11.68
N GLN A 56 -23.26 -5.71 -10.89
CA GLN A 56 -24.52 -5.45 -10.22
C GLN A 56 -24.39 -4.34 -9.18
N ASP A 57 -23.33 -4.38 -8.35
CA ASP A 57 -23.06 -3.36 -7.34
C ASP A 57 -22.82 -1.98 -7.98
N PHE A 58 -22.07 -1.94 -9.08
CA PHE A 58 -21.87 -0.71 -9.83
C PHE A 58 -23.17 -0.15 -10.40
N ALA A 59 -24.04 -1.00 -10.96
CA ALA A 59 -25.36 -0.57 -11.46
C ALA A 59 -26.24 -0.01 -10.33
N LEU A 60 -26.18 -0.58 -9.13
CA LEU A 60 -26.88 -0.04 -7.96
C LEU A 60 -26.33 1.31 -7.53
N LEU A 61 -25.01 1.51 -7.58
CA LEU A 61 -24.40 2.80 -7.29
C LEU A 61 -24.85 3.88 -8.28
N VAL A 62 -24.87 3.58 -9.58
CA VAL A 62 -25.35 4.50 -10.62
C VAL A 62 -26.80 4.90 -10.34
N LYS A 63 -27.67 3.93 -10.06
CA LYS A 63 -29.08 4.22 -9.71
C LYS A 63 -29.19 5.11 -8.48
N LYS A 64 -28.41 4.88 -7.42
CA LYS A 64 -28.42 5.73 -6.23
C LYS A 64 -28.01 7.18 -6.52
N ILE A 65 -27.10 7.37 -7.48
CA ILE A 65 -26.69 8.70 -7.93
C ILE A 65 -27.82 9.36 -8.73
N GLU A 66 -28.43 8.63 -9.67
CA GLU A 66 -29.56 9.11 -10.48
C GLU A 66 -30.78 9.50 -9.63
N THR A 67 -31.09 8.72 -8.60
CA THR A 67 -32.21 8.99 -7.69
C THR A 67 -31.88 10.04 -6.61
N GLU A 68 -30.70 10.68 -6.68
CA GLU A 68 -30.21 11.66 -5.70
C GLU A 68 -30.18 11.17 -4.24
N ALA A 69 -30.14 9.85 -4.02
CA ALA A 69 -30.20 9.23 -2.69
C ALA A 69 -28.96 9.52 -1.84
N TYR A 70 -27.91 10.10 -2.43
CA TYR A 70 -26.70 10.54 -1.73
C TYR A 70 -26.97 11.73 -0.79
N ARG A 71 -28.07 12.47 -0.97
CA ARG A 71 -28.44 13.61 -0.11
C ARG A 71 -28.93 13.19 1.27
N ASP A 72 -29.45 11.96 1.39
CA ASP A 72 -29.97 11.42 2.66
C ASP A 72 -28.89 10.72 3.50
N LEU A 73 -27.64 10.69 3.02
CA LEU A 73 -26.53 10.04 3.71
C LEU A 73 -26.10 10.82 4.96
N LYS A 74 -25.74 10.09 6.02
CA LYS A 74 -25.12 10.71 7.19
C LYS A 74 -23.71 11.18 6.84
N VAL A 75 -23.27 12.27 7.47
CA VAL A 75 -21.92 12.84 7.26
C VAL A 75 -20.81 11.78 7.41
N LYS A 76 -20.93 10.88 8.39
CA LYS A 76 -19.96 9.80 8.59
C LYS A 76 -19.89 8.85 7.39
N GLU A 77 -21.03 8.47 6.82
CA GLU A 77 -21.10 7.55 5.68
C GLU A 77 -20.58 8.22 4.42
N PHE A 78 -20.97 9.48 4.20
CA PHE A 78 -20.48 10.29 3.09
C PHE A 78 -18.96 10.41 3.09
N LEU A 79 -18.36 10.67 4.26
CA LEU A 79 -16.90 10.75 4.39
C LEU A 79 -16.22 9.42 4.07
N VAL A 80 -16.75 8.30 4.57
CA VAL A 80 -16.20 6.97 4.26
C VAL A 80 -16.21 6.70 2.76
N TYR A 81 -17.34 6.94 2.08
CA TYR A 81 -17.42 6.75 0.63
C TYR A 81 -16.50 7.71 -0.13
N SER A 82 -16.36 8.96 0.33
CA SER A 82 -15.45 9.92 -0.29
C SER A 82 -13.99 9.49 -0.17
N PHE A 83 -13.58 8.98 0.99
CA PHE A 83 -12.20 8.48 1.18
C PHE A 83 -11.91 7.23 0.37
N VAL A 84 -12.86 6.30 0.25
CA VAL A 84 -12.72 5.13 -0.62
C VAL A 84 -12.61 5.56 -2.09
N GLY A 85 -13.43 6.53 -2.52
CA GLY A 85 -13.33 7.10 -3.88
C GLY A 85 -11.98 7.77 -4.13
N LEU A 86 -11.47 8.51 -3.14
CA LEU A 86 -10.14 9.13 -3.20
C LEU A 86 -9.02 8.07 -3.26
N GLU A 87 -9.13 6.98 -2.50
CA GLU A 87 -8.16 5.88 -2.52
C GLU A 87 -8.07 5.25 -3.91
N VAL A 88 -9.22 4.95 -4.54
CA VAL A 88 -9.26 4.41 -5.91
C VAL A 88 -8.63 5.39 -6.91
N PHE A 89 -8.85 6.69 -6.74
CA PHE A 89 -8.20 7.70 -7.56
C PHE A 89 -6.68 7.75 -7.33
N LEU A 90 -6.21 7.62 -6.10
CA LEU A 90 -4.78 7.62 -5.78
C LEU A 90 -4.04 6.40 -6.35
N TRP A 91 -4.72 5.26 -6.50
CA TRP A 91 -4.17 4.08 -7.18
C TRP A 91 -3.79 4.35 -8.64
N PHE A 92 -4.43 5.31 -9.31
CA PHE A 92 -4.01 5.75 -10.65
C PHE A 92 -2.57 6.29 -10.65
N PHE A 93 -2.22 7.15 -9.68
CA PHE A 93 -0.86 7.69 -9.58
C PHE A 93 0.17 6.62 -9.26
N VAL A 94 -0.18 5.63 -8.43
CA VAL A 94 0.69 4.47 -8.18
C VAL A 94 0.96 3.71 -9.48
N GLY A 95 -0.08 3.48 -10.29
CA GLY A 95 0.04 2.89 -11.62
C GLY A 95 0.92 3.71 -12.57
N GLU A 96 0.77 5.04 -12.57
CA GLU A 96 1.63 5.94 -13.33
C GLU A 96 3.10 5.85 -12.90
N GLN A 97 3.39 5.83 -11.58
CA GLN A 97 4.75 5.67 -11.08
C GLN A 97 5.39 4.35 -11.53
N ILE A 98 4.62 3.25 -11.49
CA ILE A 98 5.06 1.94 -11.98
C ILE A 98 5.30 2.00 -13.50
N GLY A 99 4.42 2.64 -14.26
CA GLY A 99 4.54 2.77 -15.71
C GLY A 99 5.74 3.60 -16.17
N ARG A 100 6.10 4.65 -15.41
CA ARG A 100 7.26 5.51 -15.70
C ARG A 100 8.58 4.96 -15.16
N TRP A 101 8.55 4.02 -14.22
CA TRP A 101 9.73 3.49 -13.52
C TRP A 101 10.57 4.56 -12.78
N ASN A 102 9.96 5.69 -12.41
CA ASN A 102 10.65 6.77 -11.70
C ASN A 102 9.72 7.36 -10.63
N MET A 103 10.26 7.60 -9.43
CA MET A 103 9.51 8.15 -8.29
C MET A 103 9.20 9.64 -8.41
N SER A 104 9.97 10.39 -9.22
CA SER A 104 9.77 11.84 -9.37
C SER A 104 10.10 12.31 -10.78
N GLY A 105 9.10 12.91 -11.44
CA GLY A 105 9.23 13.47 -12.78
C GLY A 105 9.44 12.43 -13.89
N TYR A 106 9.36 12.90 -15.13
CA TYR A 106 9.82 12.13 -16.28
C TYR A 106 11.33 12.33 -16.44
N VAL A 107 12.05 11.26 -16.76
CA VAL A 107 13.44 11.37 -17.18
C VAL A 107 13.44 11.93 -18.60
N ILE A 108 13.67 13.23 -18.73
CA ILE A 108 13.74 13.91 -20.02
C ILE A 108 15.21 13.87 -20.49
N PRO A 109 15.51 13.26 -21.65
CA PRO A 109 16.84 13.33 -22.23
C PRO A 109 17.24 14.78 -22.51
N ALA A 110 18.50 15.13 -22.28
CA ALA A 110 19.03 16.48 -22.48
C ALA A 110 18.83 17.04 -23.90
N THR A 111 18.56 16.18 -24.88
CA THR A 111 18.23 16.53 -26.27
C THR A 111 16.97 17.38 -26.43
N TYR A 112 16.07 17.36 -25.44
CA TYR A 112 14.82 18.15 -25.45
C TYR A 112 14.91 19.45 -24.64
N LEU A 113 16.10 19.79 -24.15
CA LEU A 113 16.33 21.05 -23.45
C LEU A 113 16.89 22.05 -24.45
N ASP A 114 16.18 23.16 -24.66
CA ASP A 114 16.71 24.26 -25.45
C ASP A 114 18.00 24.77 -24.79
N PRO A 115 19.10 24.95 -25.55
CA PRO A 115 20.33 25.49 -25.00
C PRO A 115 20.08 26.93 -24.53
N VAL A 116 20.20 27.14 -23.21
CA VAL A 116 20.17 28.46 -22.56
C VAL A 116 21.49 29.17 -22.78
#